data_AF-A0A8D8G1Z7-F1
#
_entry.id   AF-A0A8D8G1Z7-F1
#
_cell.length_a   1.000
_cell.length_b   1.000
_cell.length_c   1.000
_cell.angle_alpha   90.00
_cell.angle_beta   90.00
_cell.angle_gamma   90.00
#
_symmetry.space_group_name_H-M   'P 1'
#
loop_
_entity.id
_entity.type
_entity.pdbx_description
1 polymer ?
#
loop_
_entity_poly.entity_id
_entity_poly.type
_entity_poly.pdbx_seq_one_letter_code
_entity_poly.pdbx_strand_id
1 'polypeptide(L)'
;RNHSTRAANLLGVVGTDVPIEEIQKMIPQHKLGVNGYSFIVDNNGRVLYHPDLRPLSDNGQYSASLKHKYNSVDLTEVELPEVDSPSNGISDRHEHRFTNMLQELRNEMVLQKEGENELTVLTHLDEMKRVTL
;
A
#
# COMPACT_ATOMS: atom_id res chain seq x y z
N ARG A 1 56.56 -5.63 -9.00
CA ARG A 1 55.28 -5.02 -8.55
C ARG A 1 54.21 -6.11 -8.67
N ASN A 2 53.77 -6.72 -7.57
CA ASN A 2 52.75 -7.77 -7.59
C ASN A 2 51.35 -7.13 -7.51
N HIS A 3 50.55 -7.32 -8.56
CA HIS A 3 49.13 -6.97 -8.56
C HIS A 3 48.34 -8.21 -8.14
N SER A 4 48.04 -8.35 -6.85
CA SER A 4 47.05 -9.33 -6.40
C SER A 4 45.66 -8.82 -6.77
N THR A 5 45.02 -9.45 -7.75
CA THR A 5 43.60 -9.26 -8.03
C THR A 5 42.79 -9.69 -6.80
N ARG A 6 42.17 -8.72 -6.11
CA ARG A 6 41.28 -9.03 -4.97
C ARG A 6 40.00 -9.66 -5.53
N ALA A 7 39.91 -10.99 -5.50
CA ALA A 7 38.65 -11.69 -5.72
C ALA A 7 37.72 -11.40 -4.53
N ALA A 8 36.59 -10.74 -4.77
CA ALA A 8 35.57 -10.55 -3.73
C ALA A 8 34.85 -11.88 -3.48
N ASN A 9 35.14 -12.54 -2.36
CA ASN A 9 34.44 -13.74 -1.91
C ASN A 9 33.39 -13.38 -0.85
N LEU A 10 32.14 -13.79 -1.04
CA LEU A 10 31.05 -13.55 -0.08
C LEU A 10 31.29 -14.40 1.17
N LEU A 11 31.47 -13.76 2.33
CA LEU A 11 31.74 -14.44 3.61
C LEU A 11 30.46 -14.73 4.41
N GLY A 12 29.40 -13.95 4.19
CA GLY A 12 28.11 -14.10 4.88
C GLY A 12 27.22 -12.87 4.72
N VAL A 13 25.98 -12.99 5.21
CA VAL A 13 24.97 -11.91 5.24
C VAL A 13 24.51 -11.74 6.68
N VAL A 14 24.41 -10.50 7.13
CA VAL A 14 23.81 -10.14 8.42
C VAL A 14 22.60 -9.26 8.14
N GLY A 15 21.47 -9.56 8.77
CA GLY A 15 20.24 -8.77 8.71
C GLY A 15 19.92 -8.16 10.07
N THR A 16 19.18 -7.05 10.06
CA THR A 16 18.58 -6.45 11.25
C THR A 16 17.10 -6.21 10.97
N ASP A 17 16.26 -6.45 11.97
CA ASP A 17 14.84 -6.20 11.85
C ASP A 17 14.52 -4.73 12.16
N VAL A 18 13.58 -4.16 11.40
CA VAL A 18 13.04 -2.82 11.62
C VAL A 18 11.53 -2.93 11.78
N PRO A 19 10.99 -2.72 12.99
CA PRO A 19 9.54 -2.73 13.21
C PRO A 19 8.85 -1.56 12.48
N ILE A 20 7.66 -1.82 11.94
CA ILE A 20 6.89 -0.80 11.21
C ILE A 20 6.44 0.31 12.17
N GLU A 21 6.21 -0.02 13.45
CA GLU A 21 5.85 0.93 14.50
C GLU A 21 6.93 2.01 14.70
N GLU A 22 8.21 1.67 14.51
CA GLU A 22 9.30 2.65 14.58
C GLU A 22 9.27 3.62 13.39
N ILE A 23 8.89 3.13 12.21
CA ILE A 23 8.69 3.96 11.02
C ILE A 23 7.49 4.90 11.22
N GLN A 24 6.39 4.38 11.76
CA GLN A 24 5.18 5.16 12.05
C GLN A 24 5.44 6.31 13.03
N LYS A 25 6.29 6.10 14.05
CA LYS A 25 6.66 7.16 15.02
C LYS A 25 7.37 8.36 14.38
N MET A 26 8.02 8.16 13.22
CA MET A 26 8.64 9.26 12.49
C MET A 26 7.63 10.13 11.73
N ILE A 27 6.40 9.63 11.52
CA ILE A 27 5.35 10.34 10.80
C ILE A 27 4.69 11.35 11.74
N PRO A 28 4.68 12.65 11.41
CA PRO A 28 4.06 13.66 12.26
C PRO A 28 2.52 13.66 12.10
N GLN A 29 1.85 12.64 12.66
CA GLN A 29 0.39 12.43 12.53
C GLN A 29 -0.44 13.65 12.92
N HIS A 30 -0.01 14.41 13.92
CA HIS A 30 -0.69 15.64 14.37
C HIS A 30 -0.74 16.76 13.32
N LYS A 31 0.05 16.68 12.24
CA LYS A 31 0.07 17.68 11.16
C LYS A 31 -0.87 17.35 9.99
N LEU A 32 -1.37 16.12 9.91
CA LEU A 32 -2.19 15.65 8.77
C LEU A 32 -3.66 16.11 8.84
N GLY A 33 -4.15 16.44 10.04
CA GLY A 33 -5.56 16.78 10.27
C GLY A 33 -6.43 15.56 10.57
N VAL A 34 -7.75 15.76 10.68
CA VAL A 34 -8.70 14.72 11.16
C VAL A 34 -8.89 13.59 10.14
N ASN A 35 -8.93 13.91 8.85
CA ASN A 35 -9.14 12.93 7.77
C ASN A 35 -7.85 12.62 7.00
N GLY A 36 -6.72 13.22 7.40
CA GLY A 36 -5.43 12.97 6.75
C GLY A 36 -4.74 11.78 7.37
N TYR A 37 -4.30 10.84 6.53
CA TYR A 37 -3.45 9.72 6.94
C TYR A 37 -2.25 9.59 6.02
N SER A 38 -1.26 8.87 6.51
CA SER A 38 -0.08 8.45 5.75
C SER A 38 -0.16 6.95 5.52
N PHE A 39 0.36 6.49 4.39
CA PHE A 39 0.54 5.07 4.11
C PHE A 39 1.95 4.84 3.55
N ILE A 40 2.38 3.58 3.54
CA ILE A 40 3.70 3.18 3.04
C ILE A 40 3.50 2.08 2.00
N VAL A 41 4.16 2.23 0.86
CA VAL A 41 4.21 1.23 -0.21
C VAL A 41 5.63 0.73 -0.45
N ASP A 42 5.76 -0.54 -0.84
CA ASP A 42 7.01 -1.11 -1.30
C ASP A 42 7.26 -0.81 -2.79
N ASN A 43 8.43 -1.21 -3.29
CA ASN A 43 8.82 -1.07 -4.70
C ASN A 43 7.99 -1.94 -5.66
N ASN A 44 7.10 -2.78 -5.15
CA ASN A 44 6.18 -3.60 -5.94
C ASN A 44 4.76 -3.04 -5.91
N GLY A 45 4.49 -1.92 -5.24
CA GLY A 45 3.15 -1.34 -5.08
C GLY A 45 2.31 -1.97 -3.96
N ARG A 46 2.93 -2.82 -3.12
CA ARG A 46 2.27 -3.46 -1.98
C ARG A 46 2.30 -2.53 -0.78
N VAL A 47 1.21 -2.52 -0.04
CA VAL A 47 1.04 -1.69 1.14
C VAL A 47 1.75 -2.35 2.34
N LEU A 48 2.70 -1.63 2.93
CA LEU A 48 3.34 -2.01 4.20
C LEU A 48 2.57 -1.47 5.41
N TYR A 49 1.95 -0.30 5.27
CA TYR A 49 1.16 0.35 6.30
C TYR A 49 0.05 1.16 5.68
N HIS A 50 -1.18 0.98 6.17
CA HIS A 50 -2.35 1.77 5.82
C HIS A 50 -3.41 1.61 6.94
N PRO A 51 -4.23 2.63 7.26
CA PRO A 51 -5.26 2.54 8.29
C PRO A 51 -6.24 1.36 8.08
N ASP A 52 -6.62 1.11 6.83
CA ASP A 52 -7.51 0.01 6.44
C ASP A 52 -6.78 -1.34 6.23
N LEU A 53 -5.44 -1.37 6.32
CA LEU A 53 -4.70 -2.63 6.23
C LEU A 53 -4.89 -3.42 7.52
N ARG A 54 -5.53 -4.58 7.41
CA ARG A 54 -5.71 -5.53 8.52
C ARG A 54 -4.72 -6.67 8.37
N PRO A 55 -3.55 -6.62 9.02
CA PRO A 55 -2.62 -7.74 9.00
C PRO A 55 -3.30 -8.95 9.66
N LEU A 56 -3.14 -10.14 9.06
CA LEU A 56 -3.53 -11.39 9.70
C LEU A 56 -2.48 -11.77 10.77
N SER A 57 -2.27 -10.90 11.76
CA SER A 57 -1.45 -11.19 12.93
C SER A 57 -2.36 -11.53 14.11
N ASP A 58 -2.65 -12.83 14.21
CA ASP A 58 -2.72 -13.61 15.45
C ASP A 58 -3.55 -13.06 16.63
N ASN A 59 -4.88 -13.05 16.48
CA ASN A 59 -5.80 -13.12 17.63
C ASN A 59 -6.05 -14.59 18.06
N GLY A 60 -4.99 -15.42 18.10
CA GLY A 60 -5.02 -16.76 18.70
C GLY A 60 -5.83 -17.84 17.97
N GLN A 61 -6.33 -17.58 16.76
CA GLN A 61 -7.08 -18.56 15.98
C GLN A 61 -6.19 -19.14 14.87
N TYR A 62 -5.37 -20.11 15.24
CA TYR A 62 -4.78 -21.06 14.31
C TYR A 62 -5.89 -21.87 13.63
N SER A 63 -6.44 -21.35 12.53
CA SER A 63 -7.18 -22.17 11.56
C SER A 63 -6.19 -23.15 10.94
N ALA A 64 -6.35 -24.43 11.28
CA ALA A 64 -5.52 -25.57 10.90
C ALA A 64 -5.55 -25.90 9.39
N SER A 65 -5.52 -24.89 8.52
CA SER A 65 -5.40 -25.07 7.08
C SER A 65 -4.18 -24.30 6.58
N LEU A 66 -3.23 -25.04 6.01
CA LEU A 66 -2.10 -24.52 5.22
C LEU A 66 -2.63 -23.80 3.97
N LYS A 67 -3.33 -22.68 4.13
CA LYS A 67 -3.60 -21.75 3.04
C LYS A 67 -2.39 -20.83 2.94
N HIS A 68 -1.83 -20.67 1.74
CA HIS A 68 -0.75 -19.71 1.51
C HIS A 68 -1.27 -18.32 1.91
N LYS A 69 -0.65 -17.77 2.96
CA LYS A 69 -0.97 -16.48 3.56
C LYS A 69 -0.31 -15.40 2.72
N TYR A 70 -1.06 -14.69 1.90
CA TYR A 70 -0.55 -13.52 1.18
C TYR A 70 -0.77 -12.28 2.05
N ASN A 71 0.22 -11.95 2.88
CA ASN A 71 0.22 -10.73 3.70
C ASN A 71 0.64 -9.49 2.87
N SER A 72 0.34 -9.51 1.57
CA SER A 72 0.72 -8.50 0.59
C SER A 72 -0.53 -8.05 -0.16
N VAL A 73 -1.05 -6.89 0.22
CA VAL A 73 -2.18 -6.24 -0.43
C VAL A 73 -1.63 -5.13 -1.32
N ASP A 74 -2.08 -5.02 -2.58
CA ASP A 74 -1.69 -3.91 -3.46
C ASP A 74 -2.46 -2.64 -3.12
N LEU A 75 -1.88 -1.48 -3.36
CA LEU A 75 -2.56 -0.19 -3.13
C LEU A 75 -3.91 -0.11 -3.85
N THR A 76 -4.00 -0.65 -5.07
CA THR A 76 -5.25 -0.61 -5.85
C THR A 76 -6.38 -1.44 -5.26
N GLU A 77 -6.08 -2.33 -4.32
CA GLU A 77 -7.07 -3.17 -3.65
C GLU A 77 -7.58 -2.53 -2.34
N VAL A 78 -6.78 -1.62 -1.76
CA VAL A 78 -7.13 -0.93 -0.52
C VAL A 78 -7.97 0.31 -0.81
N GLU A 79 -7.56 1.07 -1.83
CA GLU A 79 -8.20 2.34 -2.18
C GLU A 79 -9.27 2.12 -3.26
N LEU A 80 -10.48 2.60 -2.98
CA LEU A 80 -11.60 2.50 -3.90
C LEU A 80 -11.83 3.87 -4.55
N PRO A 81 -11.43 4.07 -5.82
CA PRO A 81 -11.76 5.31 -6.51
C PRO A 81 -13.28 5.41 -6.67
N GLU A 82 -13.84 6.60 -6.47
CA GLU A 82 -15.26 6.83 -6.72
C GLU A 82 -15.56 6.63 -8.21
N VAL A 83 -16.46 5.72 -8.52
CA VAL A 83 -17.07 5.59 -9.84
C VAL A 83 -18.46 6.19 -9.72
N ASP A 84 -18.62 7.43 -10.19
CA ASP A 84 -19.93 7.99 -10.51
C ASP A 84 -20.62 6.97 -11.42
N SER A 85 -21.53 6.17 -10.88
CA SER A 85 -22.41 5.31 -11.67
C SER A 85 -23.53 6.20 -12.18
N PRO A 86 -23.51 6.66 -13.44
CA PRO A 86 -24.67 7.36 -13.94
C PRO A 86 -25.79 6.33 -13.98
N SER A 87 -26.94 6.68 -13.41
CA SER A 87 -28.16 5.88 -13.30
C SER A 87 -28.78 5.45 -14.66
N ASN A 88 -28.02 5.53 -15.75
CA ASN A 88 -28.43 5.19 -17.11
C ASN A 88 -27.30 4.45 -17.82
N GLY A 89 -27.28 3.11 -17.70
CA GLY A 89 -26.95 2.10 -18.73
C GLY A 89 -25.80 2.29 -19.73
N ILE A 90 -24.91 3.25 -19.55
CA ILE A 90 -23.78 3.54 -20.43
C ILE A 90 -22.64 3.99 -19.53
N SER A 91 -21.58 3.17 -19.43
CA SER A 91 -20.21 3.58 -19.77
C SER A 91 -19.16 2.77 -19.00
N ASP A 92 -18.75 1.62 -19.55
CA ASP A 92 -17.49 0.97 -19.17
C ASP A 92 -16.32 1.99 -19.17
N ARG A 93 -16.38 3.00 -20.05
CA ARG A 93 -15.33 4.01 -20.21
C ARG A 93 -15.10 4.91 -18.99
N HIS A 94 -16.09 5.09 -18.10
CA HIS A 94 -15.92 5.92 -16.91
C HIS A 94 -15.19 5.17 -15.79
N GLU A 95 -15.58 3.94 -15.50
CA GLU A 95 -14.88 3.05 -14.55
C GLU A 95 -13.40 2.87 -14.94
N HIS A 96 -13.12 2.75 -16.23
CA HIS A 96 -11.75 2.64 -16.74
C HIS A 96 -10.91 3.91 -16.50
N ARG A 97 -11.49 5.12 -16.45
CA ARG A 97 -10.70 6.35 -16.25
C ARG A 97 -10.18 6.52 -14.82
N PHE A 98 -11.00 6.20 -13.82
CA PHE A 98 -10.62 6.38 -12.41
C PHE A 98 -9.71 5.27 -11.90
N THR A 99 -9.95 4.03 -12.33
CA THR A 99 -9.01 2.92 -12.14
C THR A 99 -7.65 3.23 -12.75
N ASN A 100 -7.61 3.90 -13.92
CA ASN A 100 -6.37 4.35 -14.54
C ASN A 100 -5.62 5.40 -13.70
N MET A 101 -6.28 6.34 -13.02
CA MET A 101 -5.59 7.35 -12.21
C MET A 101 -4.94 6.76 -10.96
N LEU A 102 -5.62 5.86 -10.25
CA LEU A 102 -5.03 5.15 -9.12
C LEU A 102 -3.88 4.24 -9.56
N GLN A 103 -4.03 3.58 -10.71
CA GLN A 103 -2.95 2.79 -11.34
C GLN A 103 -1.75 3.66 -11.72
N GLU A 104 -1.98 4.86 -12.24
CA GLU A 104 -0.94 5.82 -12.60
C GLU A 104 -0.18 6.29 -11.35
N LEU A 105 -0.89 6.75 -10.31
CA LEU A 105 -0.31 7.11 -9.02
C LEU A 105 0.54 5.96 -8.44
N ARG A 106 0.00 4.74 -8.47
CA ARG A 106 0.69 3.53 -8.00
C ARG A 106 1.97 3.27 -8.81
N ASN A 107 1.95 3.45 -10.12
CA ASN A 107 3.13 3.31 -10.97
C ASN A 107 4.17 4.41 -10.72
N GLU A 108 3.76 5.65 -10.50
CA GLU A 108 4.66 6.75 -10.16
C GLU A 108 5.40 6.49 -8.84
N MET A 109 4.68 6.01 -7.81
CA MET A 109 5.29 5.66 -6.52
C MET A 109 6.26 4.48 -6.63
N VAL A 110 5.93 3.45 -7.42
CA VAL A 110 6.84 2.32 -7.70
C VAL A 110 8.11 2.79 -8.41
N LEU A 111 7.99 3.78 -9.29
CA LEU A 111 9.12 4.42 -9.96
C LEU A 111 9.83 5.47 -9.09
N GLN A 112 9.44 5.62 -7.82
CA GLN A 112 9.99 6.58 -6.86
C GLN A 112 9.93 8.03 -7.38
N LYS A 113 8.88 8.36 -8.13
CA LYS A 113 8.61 9.72 -8.60
C LYS A 113 7.84 10.48 -7.52
N GLU A 114 8.33 11.64 -7.16
CA GLU A 114 7.64 12.58 -6.27
C GLU A 114 6.58 13.37 -7.06
N GLY A 115 5.44 13.63 -6.43
CA GLY A 115 4.33 14.35 -7.05
C GLY A 115 3.12 14.50 -6.13
N GLU A 116 2.10 15.17 -6.65
CA GLU A 116 0.80 15.35 -6.01
C GLU A 116 -0.27 14.90 -7.01
N ASN A 117 -1.29 14.20 -6.52
CA ASN A 117 -2.43 13.74 -7.32
C ASN A 117 -3.71 13.99 -6.53
N GLU A 118 -4.79 14.37 -7.22
CA GLU A 118 -6.12 14.57 -6.65
C GLU A 118 -7.05 13.49 -7.20
N LEU A 119 -7.61 12.67 -6.31
CA LEU A 119 -8.53 11.59 -6.65
C LEU A 119 -9.66 11.56 -5.63
N THR A 120 -10.90 11.48 -6.11
CA THR A 120 -12.03 11.23 -5.23
C THR A 120 -12.06 9.74 -4.89
N VAL A 121 -11.89 9.45 -3.60
CA VAL A 121 -11.90 8.09 -3.06
C VAL A 121 -13.07 7.90 -2.12
N LEU A 122 -13.61 6.70 -2.14
CA LEU A 122 -14.68 6.28 -1.26
C LEU A 122 -14.11 5.83 0.08
N THR A 123 -14.53 6.48 1.17
CA THR A 123 -14.00 6.19 2.52
C THR A 123 -14.87 5.16 3.24
N HIS A 124 -14.22 4.22 3.92
CA HIS A 124 -14.90 3.21 4.73
C HIS A 124 -15.30 3.78 6.10
N LEU A 125 -16.57 3.64 6.47
CA LEU A 125 -17.08 3.84 7.84
C LEU A 125 -17.42 2.50 8.48
N ASP A 126 -17.17 2.36 9.79
CA ASP A 126 -17.56 1.22 10.62
C ASP A 126 -17.02 -0.13 10.13
N GLU A 127 -15.71 -0.37 10.28
CA GLU A 127 -15.05 -1.67 9.98
C GLU A 127 -15.24 -2.20 8.54
N MET A 128 -15.34 -1.30 7.54
CA MET A 128 -15.71 -1.59 6.13
C MET A 128 -17.18 -2.00 5.91
N LYS A 129 -18.08 -1.67 6.83
CA LYS A 129 -19.53 -1.97 6.65
C LYS A 129 -20.24 -0.93 5.80
N ARG A 130 -19.73 0.30 5.73
CA ARG A 130 -20.36 1.39 4.98
C ARG A 130 -19.32 2.17 4.22
N VAL A 131 -19.71 2.67 3.07
CA VAL A 131 -18.88 3.52 2.22
C VAL A 131 -19.58 4.88 2.12
N THR A 132 -18.85 5.97 2.34
CA THR A 132 -19.40 7.34 2.24
C THR A 132 -18.66 8.17 1.20
N LEU A 133 -19.45 9.05 0.58
CA LEU A 133 -19.06 10.09 -0.38
C LEU A 133 -18.43 11.28 0.35
#